data_AF-K2IQ58-F1
#
_entry.id   AF-K2IQ58-F1
#
_cell.length_a   1.000
_cell.length_b   1.000
_cell.length_c   1.000
_cell.angle_alpha   90.00
_cell.angle_beta   90.00
_cell.angle_gamma   90.00
#
_symmetry.space_group_name_H-M   'P 1'
#
loop_
_entity.id
_entity.type
_entity.pdbx_description
1 polymer ?
#
loop_
_entity_poly.entity_id
_entity_poly.type
_entity_poly.pdbx_seq_one_letter_code
_entity_poly.pdbx_strand_id
1 'polypeptide(L)'
;MSSVPESIARFFDLRKAGELQDFIAGLDPADPLQAALRRYALTWPASSAADNEAAFDPARHLSADLSAALLGDCPCIFLGSNDWAIRAMAPIEALEDKMRLFARHIRYVRKQYADRQVLAVVVPEKDFLMDALFTRTGDYAGMTEAMQRLGAGLDESGIDLLFHQFIDGLEKYQPREELLYFDTHLPTRNYVQILANVLQTLDLNWQEVESGLQVIPGEDAHDLLEKLAGRPEELQPVYVPDFPGASVTLSAGDESYRTPLGETWQRHANKNPIIAKKVLLLGDSHSSIHANRKLTYLFSSVFAETEFHWNPCGVRGILPETDADIVILEISQRFVF
;
A
#
# COMPACT_ATOMS: atom_id res chain seq x y z
N MET A 1 19.21 2.75 -15.97
CA MET A 1 18.55 4.06 -15.90
C MET A 1 18.11 4.41 -17.30
N SER A 2 16.83 4.21 -17.61
CA SER A 2 16.21 4.71 -18.84
C SER A 2 16.25 6.23 -18.77
N SER A 3 16.72 6.89 -19.83
CA SER A 3 16.63 8.36 -19.93
C SER A 3 15.18 8.78 -19.76
N VAL A 4 14.92 9.80 -18.93
CA VAL A 4 13.61 10.43 -18.81
C VAL A 4 13.13 10.79 -20.22
N PRO A 5 11.92 10.36 -20.65
CA PRO A 5 11.42 10.68 -21.99
C PRO A 5 11.43 12.19 -22.22
N GLU A 6 11.74 12.64 -23.43
CA GLU A 6 11.86 14.07 -23.77
C GLU A 6 10.58 14.86 -23.44
N SER A 7 9.42 14.21 -23.59
CA SER A 7 8.12 14.76 -23.16
C SER A 7 8.08 15.09 -21.67
N ILE A 8 8.68 14.26 -20.81
CA ILE A 8 8.76 14.47 -19.36
C ILE A 8 9.87 15.47 -19.01
N ALA A 9 10.98 15.50 -19.75
CA ALA A 9 12.03 16.50 -19.52
C ALA A 9 11.47 17.93 -19.68
N ARG A 10 10.63 18.16 -20.69
CA ARG A 10 9.97 19.46 -20.94
C ARG A 10 9.02 19.88 -19.81
N PHE A 11 8.47 18.95 -19.04
CA PHE A 11 7.62 19.27 -17.89
C PHE A 11 8.40 20.07 -16.84
N PHE A 12 9.68 19.77 -16.62
CA PHE A 12 10.51 20.46 -15.64
C PHE A 12 10.98 21.86 -16.10
N ASP A 13 10.73 22.22 -17.36
CA ASP A 13 11.01 23.56 -17.89
C ASP A 13 9.84 24.52 -17.75
N LEU A 14 8.65 24.03 -17.36
CA LEU A 14 7.46 24.85 -17.16
C LEU A 14 7.66 25.81 -15.98
N ARG A 15 7.17 27.04 -16.12
CA ARG A 15 7.24 28.12 -15.13
C ARG A 15 5.91 28.79 -14.86
N LYS A 16 4.90 28.57 -15.70
CA LYS A 16 3.58 29.22 -15.60
C LYS A 16 2.42 28.26 -15.74
N ALA A 17 1.26 28.64 -15.19
CA ALA A 17 0.04 27.85 -15.27
C ALA A 17 -0.43 27.61 -16.73
N GLY A 18 -0.35 28.62 -17.59
CA GLY A 18 -0.72 28.46 -19.01
C GLY A 18 0.18 27.45 -19.74
N GLU A 19 1.47 27.41 -19.42
CA GLU A 19 2.41 26.44 -20.01
C GLU A 19 2.08 25.00 -19.57
N LEU A 20 1.65 24.82 -18.31
CA LEU A 20 1.14 23.53 -17.83
C LEU A 20 -0.14 23.11 -18.57
N GLN A 21 -1.07 24.03 -18.78
CA GLN A 21 -2.31 23.75 -19.50
C GLN A 21 -2.03 23.31 -20.95
N ASP A 22 -1.15 24.02 -21.65
CA ASP A 22 -0.71 23.66 -23.01
C ASP A 22 0.02 22.31 -23.02
N PHE A 23 0.87 22.06 -22.03
CA PHE A 23 1.58 20.80 -21.86
C PHE A 23 0.59 19.63 -21.69
N ILE A 24 -0.38 19.75 -20.78
CA ILE A 24 -1.42 18.75 -20.52
C ILE A 24 -2.24 18.47 -21.79
N ALA A 25 -2.59 19.52 -22.54
CA ALA A 25 -3.34 19.38 -23.80
C ALA A 25 -2.56 18.64 -24.88
N GLY A 26 -1.23 18.69 -24.84
CA GLY A 26 -0.34 18.00 -25.78
C GLY A 26 0.05 16.57 -25.39
N LEU A 27 -0.34 16.08 -24.20
CA LEU A 27 -0.04 14.71 -23.77
C LEU A 27 -0.85 13.69 -24.56
N ASP A 28 -0.19 12.65 -25.06
CA ASP A 28 -0.82 11.56 -25.81
C ASP A 28 -1.55 10.61 -24.85
N PRO A 29 -2.89 10.47 -24.94
CA PRO A 29 -3.63 9.54 -24.09
C PRO A 29 -3.38 8.06 -24.44
N ALA A 30 -2.79 7.74 -25.60
CA ALA A 30 -2.43 6.37 -25.97
C ALA A 30 -1.08 5.93 -25.38
N ASP A 31 -0.23 6.86 -24.95
CA ASP A 31 1.00 6.59 -24.23
C ASP A 31 0.69 6.47 -22.72
N PRO A 32 0.89 5.30 -22.09
CA PRO A 32 0.50 5.09 -20.70
C PRO A 32 1.21 6.00 -19.69
N LEU A 33 2.46 6.40 -19.95
CA LEU A 33 3.19 7.31 -19.08
C LEU A 33 2.62 8.73 -19.17
N GLN A 34 2.33 9.18 -20.39
CA GLN A 34 1.73 10.50 -20.61
C GLN A 34 0.29 10.55 -20.08
N ALA A 35 -0.49 9.48 -20.24
CA ALA A 35 -1.81 9.34 -19.65
C ALA A 35 -1.75 9.40 -18.12
N ALA A 36 -0.81 8.69 -17.49
CA ALA A 36 -0.60 8.72 -16.04
C ALA A 36 -0.19 10.13 -15.58
N LEU A 37 0.77 10.78 -16.24
CA LEU A 37 1.17 12.15 -15.90
C LEU A 37 0.00 13.13 -16.05
N ARG A 38 -0.77 13.01 -17.14
CA ARG A 38 -1.96 13.83 -17.39
C ARG A 38 -2.96 13.73 -16.25
N ARG A 39 -3.22 12.51 -15.78
CA ARG A 39 -4.14 12.24 -14.66
C ARG A 39 -3.73 13.01 -13.39
N TYR A 40 -2.46 12.92 -13.01
CA TYR A 40 -1.94 13.65 -11.84
C TYR A 40 -1.97 15.16 -12.10
N ALA A 41 -1.52 15.60 -13.26
CA ALA A 41 -1.41 17.02 -13.58
C ALA A 41 -2.74 17.76 -13.56
N LEU A 42 -3.83 17.11 -13.98
CA LEU A 42 -5.19 17.65 -13.93
C LEU A 42 -5.71 17.92 -12.51
N THR A 43 -5.07 17.38 -11.48
CA THR A 43 -5.46 17.61 -10.09
C THR A 43 -4.75 18.80 -9.44
N TRP A 44 -3.71 19.34 -10.10
CA TRP A 44 -2.94 20.44 -9.55
C TRP A 44 -3.65 21.77 -9.74
N PRO A 45 -3.65 22.69 -8.75
CA PRO A 45 -4.35 23.97 -8.85
C PRO A 45 -4.01 24.79 -10.10
N ALA A 46 -2.76 24.71 -10.58
CA ALA A 46 -2.32 25.42 -11.78
C ALA A 46 -2.99 24.93 -13.07
N SER A 47 -3.47 23.67 -13.13
CA SER A 47 -4.13 23.11 -14.31
C SER A 47 -5.47 23.77 -14.63
N SER A 48 -6.12 24.39 -13.63
CA SER A 48 -7.40 25.10 -13.76
C SER A 48 -7.31 26.57 -13.34
N ALA A 49 -6.10 27.12 -13.24
CA ALA A 49 -5.91 28.52 -12.86
C ALA A 49 -6.45 29.45 -13.95
N ALA A 50 -7.21 30.49 -13.54
CA ALA A 50 -7.74 31.50 -14.45
C ALA A 50 -6.66 32.47 -14.96
N ASP A 51 -5.60 32.67 -14.17
CA ASP A 51 -4.44 33.46 -14.55
C ASP A 51 -3.35 32.56 -15.11
N ASN A 52 -3.19 32.58 -16.44
CA ASN A 52 -2.19 31.79 -17.14
C ASN A 52 -0.75 32.19 -16.80
N GLU A 53 -0.54 33.39 -16.26
CA GLU A 53 0.78 33.90 -15.87
C GLU A 53 1.16 33.53 -14.44
N ALA A 54 0.25 32.91 -13.69
CA ALA A 54 0.51 32.45 -12.33
C ALA A 54 1.73 31.51 -12.31
N ALA A 55 2.62 31.74 -11.34
CA ALA A 55 3.85 30.97 -11.21
C ALA A 55 3.54 29.49 -10.95
N PHE A 56 4.27 28.62 -11.64
CA PHE A 56 4.19 27.17 -11.51
C PHE A 56 5.59 26.59 -11.28
N ASP A 57 5.70 25.69 -10.31
CA ASP A 57 6.93 24.99 -9.97
C ASP A 57 6.70 23.48 -10.13
N PRO A 58 7.19 22.86 -11.21
CA PRO A 58 6.97 21.44 -11.49
C PRO A 58 7.57 20.52 -10.42
N ALA A 59 8.69 20.93 -9.82
CA ALA A 59 9.40 20.11 -8.83
C ALA A 59 8.61 19.94 -7.53
N ARG A 60 7.62 20.80 -7.26
CA ARG A 60 6.69 20.63 -6.12
C ARG A 60 5.68 19.52 -6.32
N HIS A 61 5.46 19.10 -7.55
CA HIS A 61 4.34 18.24 -7.93
C HIS A 61 4.79 16.85 -8.42
N LEU A 62 5.99 16.76 -8.98
CA LEU A 62 6.58 15.53 -9.51
C LEU A 62 8.08 15.52 -9.20
N SER A 63 8.58 14.39 -8.68
CA SER A 63 10.01 14.25 -8.41
C SER A 63 10.80 14.07 -9.70
N ALA A 64 12.02 14.60 -9.76
CA ALA A 64 12.86 14.52 -10.96
C ALA A 64 13.22 13.08 -11.37
N ASP A 65 13.27 12.15 -10.40
CA ASP A 65 13.48 10.72 -10.63
C ASP A 65 12.19 9.94 -10.94
N LEU A 66 11.04 10.63 -11.03
CA LEU A 66 9.71 10.08 -11.29
C LEU A 66 9.24 9.05 -10.26
N SER A 67 9.88 8.98 -9.10
CA SER A 67 9.48 8.08 -8.02
C SER A 67 8.22 8.53 -7.29
N ALA A 68 7.95 9.84 -7.23
CA ALA A 68 6.88 10.43 -6.44
C ALA A 68 6.14 11.54 -7.20
N ALA A 69 4.83 11.66 -6.98
CA ALA A 69 4.02 12.75 -7.48
C ALA A 69 2.87 13.08 -6.53
N LEU A 70 2.30 14.28 -6.66
CA LEU A 70 1.09 14.69 -5.94
C LEU A 70 -0.17 14.35 -6.75
N LEU A 71 -1.09 13.60 -6.17
CA LEU A 71 -2.46 13.47 -6.65
C LEU A 71 -3.34 14.44 -5.84
N GLY A 72 -3.58 15.61 -6.41
CA GLY A 72 -4.07 16.79 -5.71
C GLY A 72 -2.97 17.31 -4.78
N ASP A 73 -3.18 17.09 -3.48
CA ASP A 73 -2.24 17.35 -2.38
C ASP A 73 -1.71 16.05 -1.75
N CYS A 74 -2.20 14.89 -2.18
CA CYS A 74 -1.81 13.61 -1.62
C CYS A 74 -0.49 13.13 -2.26
N PRO A 75 0.59 12.97 -1.48
CA PRO A 75 1.84 12.44 -2.00
C PRO A 75 1.71 10.93 -2.21
N CYS A 76 2.04 10.49 -3.43
CA CYS A 76 1.90 9.12 -3.88
C CYS A 76 3.18 8.65 -4.59
N ILE A 77 3.35 7.33 -4.65
CA ILE A 77 4.30 6.72 -5.59
C ILE A 77 3.81 7.03 -7.00
N PHE A 78 4.72 7.48 -7.87
CA PHE A 78 4.42 7.67 -9.28
C PHE A 78 4.88 6.46 -10.10
N LEU A 79 6.09 6.44 -10.65
CA LEU A 79 6.61 5.24 -11.31
C LEU A 79 7.26 4.30 -10.30
N GLY A 80 8.09 4.83 -9.40
CA GLY A 80 8.84 4.02 -8.44
C GLY A 80 9.71 2.97 -9.14
N SER A 81 9.83 1.79 -8.54
CA SER A 81 10.62 0.68 -9.10
C SER A 81 9.83 -0.26 -10.01
N ASN A 82 8.52 -0.05 -10.18
CA ASN A 82 7.60 -0.98 -10.82
C ASN A 82 6.62 -0.34 -11.82
N ASP A 83 6.82 0.95 -12.12
CA ASP A 83 6.00 1.75 -13.02
C ASP A 83 4.54 1.88 -12.55
N TRP A 84 4.32 2.09 -11.25
CA TRP A 84 3.00 1.97 -10.61
C TRP A 84 1.89 2.78 -11.30
N ALA A 85 2.08 4.09 -11.49
CA ALA A 85 1.06 4.97 -12.07
C ALA A 85 0.69 4.58 -13.51
N ILE A 86 1.61 3.96 -14.25
CA ILE A 86 1.36 3.44 -15.60
C ILE A 86 0.42 2.22 -15.54
N ARG A 87 0.50 1.39 -14.49
CA ARG A 87 -0.35 0.19 -14.36
C ARG A 87 -1.82 0.53 -14.32
N ALA A 88 -2.20 1.65 -13.70
CA ALA A 88 -3.58 2.11 -13.66
C ALA A 88 -4.14 2.37 -15.07
N MET A 89 -3.28 2.70 -16.04
CA MET A 89 -3.66 2.99 -17.42
C MET A 89 -3.64 1.74 -18.33
N ALA A 90 -3.22 0.59 -17.81
CA ALA A 90 -3.07 -0.62 -18.61
C ALA A 90 -4.44 -1.29 -18.88
N PRO A 91 -4.63 -1.88 -20.08
CA PRO A 91 -5.82 -2.68 -20.35
C PRO A 91 -5.83 -3.93 -19.43
N ILE A 92 -7.03 -4.43 -19.13
CA ILE A 92 -7.22 -5.53 -18.18
C ILE A 92 -6.42 -6.79 -18.55
N GLU A 93 -6.27 -7.09 -19.84
CA GLU A 93 -5.51 -8.25 -20.33
C GLU A 93 -4.03 -8.17 -19.92
N ALA A 94 -3.44 -6.97 -19.90
CA ALA A 94 -2.06 -6.77 -19.48
C ALA A 94 -1.88 -6.92 -17.96
N LEU A 95 -2.92 -6.61 -17.18
CA LEU A 95 -2.94 -6.80 -15.73
C LEU A 95 -3.03 -8.30 -15.37
N GLU A 96 -3.87 -9.05 -16.08
CA GLU A 96 -4.14 -10.47 -15.78
C GLU A 96 -2.89 -11.37 -15.86
N ASP A 97 -1.95 -11.10 -16.77
CA ASP A 97 -0.77 -11.96 -16.95
C ASP A 97 0.14 -12.02 -15.71
N LYS A 98 0.36 -10.89 -15.04
CA LYS A 98 1.12 -10.85 -13.78
C LYS A 98 0.33 -11.46 -12.63
N MET A 99 -0.97 -11.22 -12.59
CA MET A 99 -1.85 -11.80 -11.58
C MET A 99 -1.88 -13.33 -11.63
N ARG A 100 -1.71 -13.94 -12.81
CA ARG A 100 -1.56 -15.40 -12.93
C ARG A 100 -0.33 -15.92 -12.19
N LEU A 101 0.79 -15.20 -12.21
CA LEU A 101 1.99 -15.58 -11.47
C LEU A 101 1.75 -15.49 -9.96
N PHE A 102 1.12 -14.40 -9.52
CA PHE A 102 0.71 -14.21 -8.14
C PHE A 102 -0.23 -15.33 -7.66
N ALA A 103 -1.27 -15.64 -8.43
CA ALA A 103 -2.21 -16.73 -8.13
C ALA A 103 -1.52 -18.11 -8.03
N ARG A 104 -0.55 -18.38 -8.92
CA ARG A 104 0.26 -19.63 -8.84
C ARG A 104 1.06 -19.67 -7.54
N HIS A 105 1.61 -18.54 -7.12
CA HIS A 105 2.38 -18.47 -5.89
C HIS A 105 1.50 -18.71 -4.66
N ILE A 106 0.35 -18.05 -4.56
CA ILE A 106 -0.62 -18.27 -3.47
C ILE A 106 -1.04 -19.75 -3.39
N ARG A 107 -1.33 -20.38 -4.53
CA ARG A 107 -1.66 -21.82 -4.58
C ARG A 107 -0.49 -22.72 -4.15
N TYR A 108 0.75 -22.32 -4.42
CA TYR A 108 1.93 -23.04 -3.92
C TYR A 108 2.01 -22.96 -2.40
N VAL A 109 1.85 -21.77 -1.82
CA VAL A 109 1.84 -21.57 -0.36
C VAL A 109 0.72 -22.39 0.29
N ARG A 110 -0.50 -22.34 -0.26
CA ARG A 110 -1.62 -23.14 0.23
C ARG A 110 -1.33 -24.64 0.25
N LYS A 111 -0.61 -25.17 -0.75
CA LYS A 111 -0.20 -26.58 -0.77
C LYS A 111 0.83 -26.92 0.29
N GLN A 112 1.79 -26.02 0.57
CA GLN A 112 2.80 -26.23 1.61
C GLN A 112 2.16 -26.19 3.02
N TYR A 113 1.14 -25.36 3.19
CA TYR A 113 0.42 -25.15 4.44
C TYR A 113 -1.00 -25.73 4.39
N ALA A 114 -1.14 -26.96 3.90
CA ALA A 114 -2.43 -27.57 3.53
C ALA A 114 -3.44 -27.76 4.69
N ASP A 115 -2.95 -27.98 5.91
CA ASP A 115 -3.69 -28.16 7.16
C ASP A 115 -3.91 -26.86 7.96
N ARG A 116 -3.40 -25.72 7.46
CA ARG A 116 -3.55 -24.39 8.10
C ARG A 116 -4.59 -23.54 7.38
N GLN A 117 -5.10 -22.52 8.08
CA GLN A 117 -5.88 -21.46 7.44
C GLN A 117 -4.92 -20.55 6.65
N VAL A 118 -5.22 -20.29 5.37
CA VAL A 118 -4.37 -19.47 4.50
C VAL A 118 -5.22 -18.37 3.90
N LEU A 119 -4.80 -17.11 4.08
CA LEU A 119 -5.49 -15.91 3.63
C LEU A 119 -4.53 -15.04 2.82
N ALA A 120 -4.99 -14.54 1.67
CA ALA A 120 -4.26 -13.54 0.91
C ALA A 120 -4.82 -12.14 1.19
N VAL A 121 -3.93 -11.18 1.42
CA VAL A 121 -4.26 -9.78 1.70
C VAL A 121 -3.47 -8.90 0.75
N VAL A 122 -4.17 -8.12 -0.07
CA VAL A 122 -3.56 -7.16 -0.98
C VAL A 122 -3.82 -5.76 -0.47
N VAL A 123 -2.79 -5.07 0.00
CA VAL A 123 -2.88 -3.74 0.58
C VAL A 123 -2.88 -2.69 -0.54
N PRO A 124 -3.88 -1.80 -0.65
CA PRO A 124 -3.98 -0.84 -1.74
C PRO A 124 -2.92 0.25 -1.60
N GLU A 125 -2.61 0.89 -2.72
CA GLU A 125 -1.80 2.10 -2.74
C GLU A 125 -2.63 3.35 -2.41
N LYS A 126 -1.95 4.42 -1.96
CA LYS A 126 -2.61 5.67 -1.55
C LYS A 126 -3.44 6.31 -2.66
N ASP A 127 -2.92 6.34 -3.88
CA ASP A 127 -3.60 6.90 -5.05
C ASP A 127 -4.84 6.07 -5.46
N PHE A 128 -4.79 4.74 -5.29
CA PHE A 128 -5.97 3.88 -5.43
C PHE A 128 -7.02 4.22 -4.38
N LEU A 129 -6.64 4.37 -3.11
CA LEU A 129 -7.57 4.76 -2.04
C LEU A 129 -8.15 6.16 -2.27
N MET A 130 -7.31 7.11 -2.68
CA MET A 130 -7.74 8.46 -3.03
C MET A 130 -8.83 8.44 -4.09
N ASP A 131 -8.65 7.59 -5.11
CA ASP A 131 -9.66 7.42 -6.14
C ASP A 131 -10.93 6.75 -5.65
N ALA A 132 -10.80 5.60 -4.98
CA ALA A 132 -11.94 4.84 -4.49
C ALA A 132 -12.82 5.64 -3.52
N LEU A 133 -12.19 6.43 -2.64
CA LEU A 133 -12.89 7.12 -1.54
C LEU A 133 -13.32 8.54 -1.90
N PHE A 134 -12.54 9.30 -2.66
CA PHE A 134 -12.73 10.75 -2.81
C PHE A 134 -12.95 11.21 -4.25
N THR A 135 -12.05 10.87 -5.18
CA THR A 135 -12.11 11.45 -6.54
C THR A 135 -13.03 10.69 -7.48
N ARG A 136 -13.11 9.37 -7.36
CA ARG A 136 -14.00 8.47 -8.11
C ARG A 136 -13.93 8.69 -9.62
N THR A 137 -12.73 8.86 -10.15
CA THR A 137 -12.49 9.04 -11.59
C THR A 137 -12.76 7.77 -12.37
N GLY A 138 -12.64 6.61 -11.72
CA GLY A 138 -12.80 5.30 -12.35
C GLY A 138 -11.53 4.78 -13.03
N ASP A 139 -10.41 5.48 -12.86
CA ASP A 139 -9.13 5.12 -13.49
C ASP A 139 -8.63 3.73 -13.07
N TYR A 140 -9.02 3.25 -11.89
CA TYR A 140 -8.65 1.91 -11.41
C TYR A 140 -9.72 0.83 -11.63
N ALA A 141 -10.78 1.10 -12.40
CA ALA A 141 -11.85 0.13 -12.63
C ALA A 141 -11.32 -1.21 -13.17
N GLY A 142 -10.38 -1.17 -14.11
CA GLY A 142 -9.74 -2.38 -14.66
C GLY A 142 -8.94 -3.18 -13.62
N MET A 143 -8.24 -2.51 -12.70
CA MET A 143 -7.55 -3.17 -11.59
C MET A 143 -8.53 -3.81 -10.61
N THR A 144 -9.61 -3.10 -10.26
CA THR A 144 -10.66 -3.63 -9.37
C THR A 144 -11.31 -4.87 -9.97
N GLU A 145 -11.67 -4.81 -11.26
CA GLU A 145 -12.24 -5.96 -11.97
C GLU A 145 -11.26 -7.13 -12.02
N ALA A 146 -9.98 -6.87 -12.32
CA ALA A 146 -8.96 -7.91 -12.35
C ALA A 146 -8.80 -8.58 -10.97
N MET A 147 -8.78 -7.79 -9.88
CA MET A 147 -8.70 -8.31 -8.51
C MET A 147 -9.92 -9.15 -8.13
N GLN A 148 -11.12 -8.77 -8.56
CA GLN A 148 -12.34 -9.56 -8.36
C GLN A 148 -12.24 -10.91 -9.09
N ARG A 149 -11.75 -10.92 -10.34
CA ARG A 149 -11.52 -12.16 -11.10
C ARG A 149 -10.48 -13.06 -10.43
N LEU A 150 -9.41 -12.47 -9.88
CA LEU A 150 -8.42 -13.21 -9.11
C LEU A 150 -9.01 -13.83 -7.85
N GLY A 151 -9.78 -13.07 -7.07
CA GLY A 151 -10.46 -13.56 -5.86
C GLY A 151 -11.33 -14.76 -6.16
N ALA A 152 -12.23 -14.65 -7.14
CA ALA A 152 -13.08 -15.76 -7.57
C ALA A 152 -12.28 -17.02 -7.97
N GLY A 153 -11.15 -16.85 -8.67
CA GLY A 153 -10.28 -17.96 -9.07
C GLY A 153 -9.43 -18.56 -7.93
N LEU A 154 -9.30 -17.86 -6.80
CA LEU A 154 -8.65 -18.34 -5.58
C LEU A 154 -9.67 -19.01 -4.64
N ASP A 155 -10.89 -18.51 -4.59
CA ASP A 155 -12.01 -19.11 -3.83
C ASP A 155 -12.28 -20.55 -4.28
N GLU A 156 -12.21 -20.83 -5.60
CA GLU A 156 -12.28 -22.19 -6.16
C GLU A 156 -11.18 -23.13 -5.60
N SER A 157 -10.07 -22.56 -5.11
CA SER A 157 -8.95 -23.27 -4.49
C SER A 157 -9.03 -23.27 -2.95
N GLY A 158 -10.12 -22.76 -2.36
CA GLY A 158 -10.32 -22.62 -0.92
C GLY A 158 -9.33 -21.64 -0.29
N ILE A 159 -9.07 -20.52 -0.95
CA ILE A 159 -8.18 -19.46 -0.48
C ILE A 159 -8.94 -18.15 -0.59
N ASP A 160 -9.23 -17.52 0.55
CA ASP A 160 -9.88 -16.22 0.57
C ASP A 160 -8.87 -15.11 0.19
N LEU A 161 -9.35 -14.11 -0.55
CA LEU A 161 -8.59 -12.92 -0.93
C LEU A 161 -9.27 -11.66 -0.39
N LEU A 162 -8.53 -10.90 0.43
CA LEU A 162 -8.93 -9.57 0.91
C LEU A 162 -8.24 -8.49 0.10
N PHE A 163 -9.02 -7.60 -0.50
CA PHE A 163 -8.53 -6.47 -1.29
C PHE A 163 -9.46 -5.24 -1.24
N HIS A 164 -10.77 -5.41 -1.40
CA HIS A 164 -11.72 -4.27 -1.37
C HIS A 164 -12.53 -4.21 -0.08
N GLN A 165 -12.64 -5.33 0.64
CA GLN A 165 -13.53 -5.49 1.78
C GLN A 165 -13.21 -4.51 2.91
N PHE A 166 -11.91 -4.21 3.10
CA PHE A 166 -11.47 -3.21 4.06
C PHE A 166 -11.56 -1.76 3.55
N ILE A 167 -11.92 -1.52 2.29
CA ILE A 167 -12.19 -0.17 1.74
C ILE A 167 -13.67 0.16 1.93
N ASP A 168 -14.53 -0.84 1.82
CA ASP A 168 -15.97 -0.69 1.97
C ASP A 168 -16.32 -0.05 3.33
N GLY A 169 -16.95 1.12 3.28
CA GLY A 169 -17.34 1.89 4.46
C GLY A 169 -16.26 2.81 5.05
N LEU A 170 -15.00 2.73 4.61
CA LEU A 170 -13.96 3.69 5.05
C LEU A 170 -14.30 5.13 4.66
N GLU A 171 -14.99 5.33 3.54
CA GLU A 171 -15.47 6.65 3.07
C GLU A 171 -16.26 7.44 4.12
N LYS A 172 -16.89 6.76 5.09
CA LYS A 172 -17.71 7.39 6.13
C LYS A 172 -16.87 7.92 7.29
N TYR A 173 -15.63 7.45 7.44
CA TYR A 173 -14.84 7.63 8.66
C TYR A 173 -13.40 8.07 8.40
N GLN A 174 -12.86 7.88 7.20
CA GLN A 174 -11.52 8.30 6.84
C GLN A 174 -11.55 9.71 6.23
N PRO A 175 -11.01 10.73 6.92
CA PRO A 175 -10.81 12.05 6.34
C PRO A 175 -9.69 12.01 5.29
N ARG A 176 -9.78 12.85 4.27
CA ARG A 176 -8.77 12.95 3.20
C ARG A 176 -7.40 13.33 3.77
N GLU A 177 -7.41 14.17 4.80
CA GLU A 177 -6.25 14.73 5.49
C GLU A 177 -5.33 13.63 6.04
N GLU A 178 -5.88 12.48 6.44
CA GLU A 178 -5.10 11.32 6.90
C GLU A 178 -4.22 10.71 5.79
N LEU A 179 -4.46 11.00 4.50
CA LEU A 179 -3.64 10.49 3.39
C LEU A 179 -2.56 11.49 2.92
N LEU A 180 -2.52 12.70 3.49
CA LEU A 180 -1.69 13.79 2.99
C LEU A 180 -0.26 13.81 3.55
N TYR A 181 0.04 12.98 4.55
CA TYR A 181 1.41 12.87 5.07
C TYR A 181 2.34 12.23 4.01
N PHE A 182 3.59 12.68 4.01
CA PHE A 182 4.59 12.42 2.94
C PHE A 182 5.26 11.05 3.06
N ASP A 183 4.46 10.01 3.22
CA ASP A 183 4.90 8.62 3.28
C ASP A 183 4.24 7.79 2.18
N THR A 184 4.93 6.76 1.71
CA THR A 184 4.38 5.79 0.75
C THR A 184 3.33 4.85 1.35
N HIS A 185 3.34 4.64 2.66
CA HIS A 185 2.44 3.71 3.34
C HIS A 185 1.08 4.31 3.66
N LEU A 186 0.13 3.43 4.00
CA LEU A 186 -1.23 3.82 4.41
C LEU A 186 -1.29 4.32 5.85
N PRO A 187 -2.25 5.20 6.20
CA PRO A 187 -2.42 5.64 7.57
C PRO A 187 -2.95 4.52 8.45
N THR A 188 -2.78 4.68 9.76
CA THR A 188 -3.12 3.67 10.77
C THR A 188 -4.52 3.12 10.65
N ARG A 189 -5.51 3.96 10.33
CA ARG A 189 -6.90 3.54 10.18
C ARG A 189 -7.07 2.44 9.13
N ASN A 190 -6.32 2.51 8.02
CA ASN A 190 -6.37 1.47 7.00
C ASN A 190 -5.81 0.14 7.52
N TYR A 191 -4.70 0.15 8.25
CA TYR A 191 -4.13 -1.07 8.84
C TYR A 191 -5.04 -1.70 9.90
N VAL A 192 -5.70 -0.87 10.71
CA VAL A 192 -6.71 -1.32 11.68
C VAL A 192 -7.89 -1.98 10.96
N GLN A 193 -8.37 -1.38 9.86
CA GLN A 193 -9.47 -1.94 9.07
C GLN A 193 -9.05 -3.23 8.35
N ILE A 194 -7.80 -3.34 7.88
CA ILE A 194 -7.24 -4.58 7.33
C ILE A 194 -7.26 -5.67 8.40
N LEU A 195 -6.76 -5.41 9.61
CA LEU A 195 -6.81 -6.37 10.72
C LEU A 195 -8.25 -6.78 11.03
N ALA A 196 -9.18 -5.83 11.12
CA ALA A 196 -10.58 -6.11 11.40
C ALA A 196 -11.19 -7.09 10.38
N ASN A 197 -10.95 -6.86 9.09
CA ASN A 197 -11.45 -7.73 8.01
C ASN A 197 -10.77 -9.10 8.00
N VAL A 198 -9.46 -9.17 8.28
CA VAL A 198 -8.76 -10.44 8.45
C VAL A 198 -9.39 -11.25 9.58
N LEU A 199 -9.60 -10.64 10.75
CA LEU A 199 -10.18 -11.32 11.89
C LEU A 199 -11.61 -11.79 11.62
N GLN A 200 -12.45 -10.95 10.99
CA GLN A 200 -13.81 -11.32 10.60
C GLN A 200 -13.83 -12.49 9.61
N THR A 201 -12.94 -12.48 8.61
CA THR A 201 -12.84 -13.56 7.61
C THR A 201 -12.40 -14.89 8.23
N LEU A 202 -11.63 -14.83 9.32
CA LEU A 202 -11.16 -15.99 10.06
C LEU A 202 -12.10 -16.43 11.20
N ASP A 203 -13.31 -15.86 11.27
CA ASP A 203 -14.29 -16.07 12.35
C ASP A 203 -13.73 -15.76 13.75
N LEU A 204 -12.87 -14.74 13.85
CA LEU A 204 -12.27 -14.26 15.10
C LEU A 204 -12.96 -12.98 15.59
N ASN A 205 -13.05 -12.82 16.91
CA ASN A 205 -13.83 -11.76 17.53
C ASN A 205 -13.14 -10.38 17.45
N TRP A 206 -13.53 -9.57 16.45
CA TRP A 206 -13.06 -8.19 16.32
C TRP A 206 -13.43 -7.28 17.50
N GLN A 207 -14.62 -7.43 18.08
CA GLN A 207 -15.10 -6.51 19.13
C GLN A 207 -14.22 -6.52 20.38
N GLU A 208 -13.68 -7.70 20.72
CA GLU A 208 -12.75 -7.82 21.83
C GLU A 208 -11.42 -7.11 21.54
N VAL A 209 -10.92 -7.24 20.32
CA VAL A 209 -9.69 -6.56 19.85
C VAL A 209 -9.88 -5.05 19.82
N GLU A 210 -10.98 -4.57 19.23
CA GLU A 210 -11.31 -3.15 19.11
C GLU A 210 -11.32 -2.45 20.47
N SER A 211 -11.84 -3.11 21.51
CA SER A 211 -11.93 -2.54 22.85
C SER A 211 -10.58 -2.22 23.51
N GLY A 212 -9.51 -2.90 23.09
CA GLY A 212 -8.15 -2.72 23.60
C GLY A 212 -7.26 -1.80 22.74
N LEU A 213 -7.75 -1.39 21.57
CA LEU A 213 -7.00 -0.59 20.61
C LEU A 213 -7.12 0.91 20.91
N GLN A 214 -5.99 1.60 20.85
CA GLN A 214 -5.90 3.06 20.85
C GLN A 214 -5.15 3.53 19.61
N VAL A 215 -5.37 4.79 19.25
CA VAL A 215 -4.60 5.48 18.23
C VAL A 215 -3.92 6.67 18.89
N ILE A 216 -2.58 6.69 18.83
CA ILE A 216 -1.75 7.70 19.49
C ILE A 216 -0.90 8.45 18.46
N PRO A 217 -0.39 9.65 18.78
CA PRO A 217 0.61 10.31 17.95
C PRO A 217 1.84 9.40 17.76
N GLY A 218 2.30 9.28 16.52
CA GLY A 218 3.49 8.53 16.15
C GLY A 218 4.69 9.43 15.85
N GLU A 219 5.81 8.81 15.49
CA GLU A 219 6.94 9.52 14.89
C GLU A 219 6.70 9.73 13.39
N ASP A 220 7.19 10.85 12.87
CA ASP A 220 7.03 11.25 11.47
C ASP A 220 7.82 10.32 10.54
N ALA A 221 7.12 9.55 9.71
CA ALA A 221 7.69 8.85 8.55
C ALA A 221 7.37 9.66 7.29
N HIS A 222 8.41 10.09 6.58
CA HIS A 222 8.32 11.06 5.49
C HIS A 222 9.22 10.70 4.29
N ASP A 223 9.17 9.44 3.84
CA ASP A 223 10.04 8.93 2.77
C ASP A 223 9.86 9.63 1.40
N LEU A 224 8.70 10.26 1.16
CA LEU A 224 8.41 11.04 -0.04
C LEU A 224 8.75 12.52 0.10
N LEU A 225 8.95 13.04 1.32
CA LEU A 225 9.15 14.46 1.57
C LEU A 225 10.43 14.99 0.92
N GLU A 226 11.49 14.18 0.91
CA GLU A 226 12.76 14.56 0.29
C GLU A 226 12.74 14.49 -1.24
N LYS A 227 11.70 13.88 -1.83
CA LYS A 227 11.56 13.69 -3.28
C LYS A 227 10.91 14.86 -4.00
N LEU A 228 10.07 15.62 -3.30
CA LEU A 228 9.32 16.75 -3.85
C LEU A 228 9.90 18.07 -3.34
N ALA A 229 10.06 19.05 -4.23
CA ALA A 229 10.54 20.37 -3.85
C ALA A 229 9.48 21.11 -3.04
N GLY A 230 9.90 21.97 -2.10
CA GLY A 230 8.97 22.70 -1.25
C GLY A 230 8.35 21.79 -0.20
N ARG A 231 8.91 21.83 1.02
CA ARG A 231 8.27 21.19 2.17
C ARG A 231 6.97 21.93 2.46
N PRO A 232 5.85 21.24 2.76
CA PRO A 232 4.70 21.91 3.31
C PRO A 232 5.12 22.67 4.59
N GLU A 233 4.54 23.84 4.80
CA GLU A 233 4.86 24.67 5.98
C GLU A 233 4.43 23.97 7.29
N GLU A 234 3.40 23.12 7.20
CA GLU A 234 2.88 22.32 8.30
C GLU A 234 2.78 20.85 7.87
N LEU A 235 3.46 19.97 8.61
CA LEU A 235 3.39 18.53 8.39
C LEU A 235 2.11 17.99 9.04
N GLN A 236 1.44 17.08 8.35
CA GLN A 236 0.27 16.41 8.90
C GLN A 236 0.70 15.48 10.03
N PRO A 237 -0.01 15.47 11.17
CA PRO A 237 0.32 14.57 12.27
C PRO A 237 0.19 13.12 11.82
N VAL A 238 1.20 12.31 12.12
CA VAL A 238 1.14 10.86 11.93
C VAL A 238 0.60 10.21 13.20
N TYR A 239 -0.32 9.26 13.02
CA TYR A 239 -0.88 8.47 14.10
C TYR A 239 -0.51 7.00 13.93
N VAL A 240 -0.32 6.29 15.03
CA VAL A 240 0.05 4.87 15.08
C VAL A 240 -0.91 4.09 16.00
N PRO A 241 -1.12 2.79 15.75
CA PRO A 241 -1.91 1.96 16.67
C PRO A 241 -1.14 1.71 17.97
N ASP A 242 -1.88 1.52 19.04
CA ASP A 242 -1.34 1.17 20.36
C ASP A 242 -2.27 0.20 21.10
N PHE A 243 -1.70 -0.85 21.68
CA PHE A 243 -2.41 -1.79 22.56
C PHE A 243 -1.76 -1.78 23.95
N PRO A 244 -2.18 -0.90 24.88
CA PRO A 244 -1.54 -0.77 26.19
C PRO A 244 -1.53 -2.05 27.04
N GLY A 245 -2.48 -2.96 26.80
CA GLY A 245 -2.59 -4.24 27.52
C GLY A 245 -1.70 -5.35 26.95
N ALA A 246 -1.17 -5.18 25.74
CA ALA A 246 -0.34 -6.20 25.10
C ALA A 246 1.04 -6.30 25.77
N SER A 247 1.56 -7.52 25.90
CA SER A 247 2.87 -7.77 26.48
C SER A 247 3.73 -8.55 25.49
N VAL A 248 4.16 -7.83 24.46
CA VAL A 248 4.87 -8.39 23.30
C VAL A 248 6.38 -8.31 23.51
N THR A 249 7.07 -9.43 23.28
CA THR A 249 8.53 -9.51 23.28
C THR A 249 9.03 -10.18 22.01
N LEU A 250 10.11 -9.67 21.43
CA LEU A 250 10.84 -10.37 20.37
C LEU A 250 11.49 -11.62 20.98
N SER A 251 11.04 -12.80 20.59
CA SER A 251 11.52 -14.09 21.10
C SER A 251 12.61 -14.71 20.20
N ALA A 252 12.62 -14.37 18.91
CA ALA A 252 13.65 -14.75 17.96
C ALA A 252 13.66 -13.83 16.72
N GLY A 253 14.73 -13.91 15.92
CA GLY A 253 14.87 -13.14 14.68
C GLY A 253 15.61 -11.82 14.87
N ASP A 254 15.34 -10.87 13.99
CA ASP A 254 16.09 -9.63 13.85
C ASP A 254 15.36 -8.45 14.51
N GLU A 255 16.05 -7.58 15.25
CA GLU A 255 15.44 -6.36 15.80
C GLU A 255 15.21 -5.29 14.72
N SER A 256 15.97 -5.34 13.63
CA SER A 256 15.98 -4.37 12.54
C SER A 256 16.10 -5.05 11.18
N TYR A 257 15.91 -4.27 10.11
CA TYR A 257 16.04 -4.78 8.74
C TYR A 257 17.45 -5.30 8.43
N ARG A 258 17.51 -6.45 7.75
CA ARG A 258 18.75 -7.01 7.22
C ARG A 258 19.03 -6.56 5.80
N THR A 259 20.29 -6.70 5.39
CA THR A 259 20.71 -6.59 3.99
C THR A 259 21.27 -7.94 3.52
N PRO A 260 20.66 -8.59 2.52
CA PRO A 260 19.49 -8.17 1.73
C PRO A 260 18.16 -8.26 2.53
N LEU A 261 17.18 -7.40 2.19
CA LEU A 261 15.91 -7.24 2.92
C LEU A 261 15.17 -8.55 3.19
N GLY A 262 15.17 -9.47 2.22
CA GLY A 262 14.47 -10.75 2.38
C GLY A 262 14.99 -11.63 3.53
N GLU A 263 16.20 -11.38 4.06
CA GLU A 263 16.70 -12.11 5.21
C GLU A 263 16.06 -11.70 6.53
N THR A 264 15.32 -10.59 6.54
CA THR A 264 14.64 -10.08 7.73
C THR A 264 13.50 -11.01 8.13
N TRP A 265 13.53 -11.47 9.38
CA TRP A 265 12.42 -12.17 10.00
C TRP A 265 12.35 -11.89 11.50
N GLN A 266 11.16 -12.01 12.09
CA GLN A 266 10.92 -11.76 13.50
C GLN A 266 9.93 -12.79 14.06
N ARG A 267 10.12 -13.21 15.30
CA ARG A 267 9.12 -13.95 16.07
C ARG A 267 8.83 -13.19 17.34
N HIS A 268 7.55 -12.90 17.56
CA HIS A 268 7.05 -12.20 18.73
C HIS A 268 6.16 -13.10 19.55
N ALA A 269 6.37 -13.13 20.86
CA ALA A 269 5.48 -13.77 21.82
C ALA A 269 4.72 -12.70 22.60
N ASN A 270 3.41 -12.83 22.71
CA ASN A 270 2.56 -11.98 23.52
C ASN A 270 2.09 -12.75 24.77
N LYS A 271 2.41 -12.24 25.96
CA LYS A 271 2.01 -12.89 27.22
C LYS A 271 0.54 -12.66 27.58
N ASN A 272 -0.07 -11.62 27.02
CA ASN A 272 -1.47 -11.26 27.24
C ASN A 272 -2.22 -11.21 25.89
N PRO A 273 -2.29 -12.32 25.14
CA PRO A 273 -2.97 -12.30 23.85
C PRO A 273 -4.48 -12.25 24.04
N ILE A 274 -5.14 -11.55 23.13
CA ILE A 274 -6.60 -11.61 22.98
C ILE A 274 -6.97 -12.91 22.25
N ILE A 275 -6.15 -13.30 21.27
CA ILE A 275 -6.36 -14.50 20.45
C ILE A 275 -5.26 -15.50 20.76
N ALA A 276 -5.64 -16.64 21.37
CA ALA A 276 -4.74 -17.73 21.73
C ALA A 276 -4.31 -18.61 20.53
N LYS A 277 -4.09 -18.00 19.35
CA LYS A 277 -3.59 -18.64 18.14
C LYS A 277 -2.23 -18.06 17.77
N LYS A 278 -1.54 -18.76 16.87
CA LYS A 278 -0.28 -18.36 16.25
C LYS A 278 -0.51 -17.94 14.81
N VAL A 279 0.20 -16.91 14.35
CA VAL A 279 0.07 -16.40 12.99
C VAL A 279 1.45 -16.22 12.34
N LEU A 280 1.56 -16.65 11.08
CA LEU A 280 2.68 -16.36 10.20
C LEU A 280 2.28 -15.29 9.19
N LEU A 281 3.04 -14.20 9.13
CA LEU A 281 2.94 -13.12 8.15
C LEU A 281 4.08 -13.26 7.13
N LEU A 282 3.72 -13.50 5.88
CA LEU A 282 4.60 -13.45 4.73
C LEU A 282 4.30 -12.15 3.98
N GLY A 283 5.05 -11.10 4.28
CA GLY A 283 4.66 -9.74 3.92
C GLY A 283 5.79 -8.86 3.41
N ASP A 284 5.42 -7.61 3.09
CA ASP A 284 6.33 -6.57 2.62
C ASP A 284 6.46 -5.40 3.62
N SER A 285 6.79 -4.21 3.13
CA SER A 285 6.85 -2.97 3.90
C SER A 285 5.54 -2.52 4.59
N HIS A 286 4.37 -3.06 4.22
CA HIS A 286 3.10 -2.82 4.94
C HIS A 286 2.95 -3.73 6.15
N SER A 287 3.50 -4.94 6.10
CA SER A 287 3.69 -5.76 7.30
C SER A 287 4.78 -5.19 8.18
N SER A 288 5.95 -4.95 7.58
CA SER A 288 7.13 -4.32 8.17
C SER A 288 7.64 -5.02 9.44
N ILE A 289 8.83 -4.62 9.92
CA ILE A 289 9.24 -4.95 11.28
C ILE A 289 8.31 -4.33 12.33
N HIS A 290 8.19 -4.98 13.48
CA HIS A 290 7.32 -4.59 14.60
C HIS A 290 7.49 -3.14 15.05
N ALA A 291 8.72 -2.62 15.10
CA ALA A 291 9.02 -1.27 15.58
C ALA A 291 8.28 -0.16 14.81
N ASN A 292 7.94 -0.40 13.54
CA ASN A 292 7.24 0.56 12.69
C ASN A 292 5.73 0.61 12.92
N ARG A 293 5.19 -0.19 13.86
CA ARG A 293 3.77 -0.18 14.27
C ARG A 293 2.75 -0.36 13.14
N LYS A 294 3.07 -1.19 12.14
CA LYS A 294 2.16 -1.58 11.03
C LYS A 294 1.51 -2.96 11.31
N LEU A 295 1.29 -3.80 10.30
CA LEU A 295 0.56 -5.06 10.51
C LEU A 295 1.30 -6.00 11.48
N THR A 296 2.62 -6.17 11.39
CA THR A 296 3.34 -7.06 12.33
C THR A 296 3.11 -6.68 13.79
N TYR A 297 3.10 -5.37 14.09
CA TYR A 297 2.76 -4.87 15.43
C TYR A 297 1.32 -5.21 15.81
N LEU A 298 0.37 -4.89 14.94
CA LEU A 298 -1.05 -5.16 15.14
C LEU A 298 -1.33 -6.65 15.43
N PHE A 299 -0.80 -7.56 14.61
CA PHE A 299 -0.94 -9.00 14.82
C PHE A 299 -0.26 -9.45 16.11
N SER A 300 0.99 -9.02 16.36
CA SER A 300 1.71 -9.42 17.57
C SER A 300 1.06 -8.93 18.87
N SER A 301 0.31 -7.83 18.80
CA SER A 301 -0.40 -7.26 19.95
C SER A 301 -1.69 -8.03 20.29
N VAL A 302 -2.20 -8.81 19.33
CA VAL A 302 -3.48 -9.53 19.43
C VAL A 302 -3.28 -11.03 19.60
N PHE A 303 -2.37 -11.63 18.84
CA PHE A 303 -2.13 -13.07 18.80
C PHE A 303 -1.10 -13.51 19.84
N ALA A 304 -1.16 -14.78 20.26
CA ALA A 304 -0.22 -15.38 21.22
C ALA A 304 1.21 -15.42 20.67
N GLU A 305 1.36 -15.72 19.39
CA GLU A 305 2.63 -15.67 18.68
C GLU A 305 2.43 -15.11 17.27
N THR A 306 3.38 -14.29 16.82
CA THR A 306 3.41 -13.75 15.47
C THR A 306 4.81 -13.94 14.90
N GLU A 307 4.88 -14.65 13.78
CA GLU A 307 6.07 -14.74 12.95
C GLU A 307 5.93 -13.80 11.76
N PHE A 308 6.92 -12.97 11.50
CA PHE A 308 7.00 -12.15 10.30
C PHE A 308 8.23 -12.56 9.50
N HIS A 309 8.06 -12.76 8.20
CA HIS A 309 9.15 -12.90 7.25
C HIS A 309 8.98 -11.89 6.12
N TRP A 310 10.06 -11.17 5.79
CA TRP A 310 10.08 -10.34 4.58
C TRP A 310 10.05 -11.26 3.35
N ASN A 311 8.85 -11.50 2.85
CA ASN A 311 8.61 -12.38 1.72
C ASN A 311 7.36 -11.94 0.95
N PRO A 312 7.36 -10.72 0.36
CA PRO A 312 6.27 -10.26 -0.52
C PRO A 312 5.94 -11.37 -1.51
N CYS A 313 4.74 -11.95 -1.39
CA CYS A 313 4.28 -13.19 -2.04
C CYS A 313 5.38 -14.00 -2.76
N GLY A 314 6.27 -14.57 -1.96
CA GLY A 314 7.26 -15.57 -2.34
C GLY A 314 8.17 -15.27 -3.51
N VAL A 315 8.76 -14.08 -3.46
CA VAL A 315 10.08 -13.82 -4.05
C VAL A 315 11.10 -14.89 -3.63
N ARG A 316 10.91 -15.56 -2.47
CA ARG A 316 11.72 -16.70 -2.02
C ARG A 316 11.03 -18.03 -2.31
N GLY A 317 11.76 -18.94 -2.96
CA GLY A 317 11.26 -20.28 -3.28
C GLY A 317 11.13 -21.22 -2.06
N ILE A 318 11.90 -20.96 -0.99
CA ILE A 318 11.85 -21.73 0.25
C ILE A 318 10.99 -20.97 1.25
N LEU A 319 9.88 -21.59 1.65
CA LEU A 319 8.99 -21.07 2.70
C LEU A 319 9.49 -21.52 4.07
N PRO A 320 9.29 -20.72 5.14
CA PRO A 320 9.71 -21.10 6.48
C PRO A 320 8.88 -22.28 7.00
N GLU A 321 9.51 -23.15 7.77
CA GLU A 321 8.78 -24.10 8.62
C GLU A 321 8.12 -23.32 9.75
N THR A 322 6.85 -23.61 10.02
CA THR A 322 6.07 -22.92 11.05
C THR A 322 5.05 -23.86 11.70
N ASP A 323 4.75 -23.62 12.97
CA ASP A 323 3.63 -24.22 13.70
C ASP A 323 2.45 -23.25 13.84
N ALA A 324 2.43 -22.17 13.05
CA ALA A 324 1.33 -21.22 13.01
C ALA A 324 -0.01 -21.87 12.63
N ASP A 325 -1.10 -21.46 13.27
CA ASP A 325 -2.47 -21.89 12.93
C ASP A 325 -2.97 -21.21 11.64
N ILE A 326 -2.50 -19.98 11.42
CA ILE A 326 -2.94 -19.08 10.36
C ILE A 326 -1.71 -18.58 9.59
N VAL A 327 -1.80 -18.58 8.26
CA VAL A 327 -0.80 -18.00 7.37
C VAL A 327 -1.43 -16.86 6.58
N ILE A 328 -0.90 -15.66 6.74
CA ILE A 328 -1.29 -14.46 5.99
C ILE A 328 -0.23 -14.17 4.94
N LEU A 329 -0.67 -14.12 3.68
CA LEU A 329 0.12 -13.67 2.55
C LEU A 329 -0.23 -12.20 2.29
N GLU A 330 0.65 -11.31 2.68
CA GLU A 330 0.45 -9.87 2.51
C GLU A 330 1.32 -9.34 1.37
N ILE A 331 0.75 -8.49 0.53
CA ILE A 331 1.49 -7.79 -0.51
C ILE A 331 0.85 -6.45 -0.83
N SER A 332 1.68 -5.46 -1.12
CA SER A 332 1.22 -4.23 -1.72
C SER A 332 0.63 -4.46 -3.12
N GLN A 333 -0.48 -3.80 -3.42
CA GLN A 333 -1.20 -3.86 -4.69
C GLN A 333 -0.28 -3.62 -5.88
N ARG A 334 0.71 -2.73 -5.74
CA ARG A 334 1.64 -2.41 -6.82
C ARG A 334 2.52 -3.57 -7.29
N PHE A 335 2.70 -4.60 -6.46
CA PHE A 335 3.48 -5.79 -6.80
C PHE A 335 2.62 -6.95 -7.34
N VAL A 336 1.29 -6.81 -7.30
CA VAL A 336 0.36 -7.74 -7.96
C VAL A 336 0.29 -7.48 -9.47
N PHE A 337 0.47 -6.21 -9.87
CA PHE A 337 0.31 -5.71 -11.25
C PHE A 337 1.61 -5.34 -11.97
#